data_AF-A0A419YFN1-F1
#
_entry.id   AF-A0A419YFN1-F1
#
_cell.length_a   1.000
_cell.length_b   1.000
_cell.length_c   1.000
_cell.angle_alpha   90.00
_cell.angle_beta   90.00
_cell.angle_gamma   90.00
#
_symmetry.space_group_name_H-M   'P 1'
#
loop_
_entity.id
_entity.type
_entity.pdbx_description
1 polymer ?
#
loop_
_entity_poly.entity_id
_entity_poly.type
_entity_poly.pdbx_seq_one_letter_code
_entity_poly.pdbx_strand_id
1 'polypeptide(L)'
;MNEHAPGTSRSIELPAARTAVDELLDSGPAALSPPGVWADGPYVQVEHEHAYTREPDGTAHLEKRRYLLTALAEHRYPELLAQLARAWRARGWAVSAEEDPQLPVLRAESPYGSAEFRIGLAGNGTLLARVDGLPATGDSYPFGGDSTVPLGPDGAMDTVPRHHDPFWSV
;
A
#
# COMPACT_ATOMS: atom_id res chain seq x y z
N MET A 1 -27.56 -33.17 -12.39
CA MET A 1 -26.59 -32.44 -13.25
C MET A 1 -26.62 -31.01 -12.73
N ASN A 2 -25.70 -30.67 -11.82
CA ASN A 2 -25.70 -29.38 -11.13
C ASN A 2 -24.83 -28.42 -11.93
N GLU A 3 -25.47 -27.49 -12.63
CA GLU A 3 -24.81 -26.33 -13.22
C GLU A 3 -24.24 -25.46 -12.09
N HIS A 4 -22.91 -25.39 -12.02
CA HIS A 4 -22.21 -24.39 -11.24
C HIS A 4 -22.41 -23.04 -11.95
N ALA A 5 -23.21 -22.16 -11.36
CA ALA A 5 -23.21 -20.76 -11.72
C ALA A 5 -21.81 -20.19 -11.43
N PRO A 6 -21.12 -19.58 -12.40
CA PRO A 6 -19.87 -18.89 -12.13
C PRO A 6 -20.16 -17.71 -11.19
N GLY A 7 -19.51 -17.73 -10.02
CA GLY A 7 -19.58 -16.66 -9.06
C GLY A 7 -19.21 -15.34 -9.71
N THR A 8 -20.06 -14.34 -9.50
CA THR A 8 -19.83 -12.94 -9.85
C THR A 8 -18.64 -12.39 -9.04
N SER A 9 -17.41 -12.74 -9.41
CA SER A 9 -16.25 -11.92 -9.04
C SER A 9 -16.40 -10.61 -9.81
N ARG A 10 -16.89 -9.59 -9.11
CA ARG A 10 -17.07 -8.23 -9.61
C ARG A 10 -15.76 -7.76 -10.25
N SER A 11 -15.74 -7.64 -11.57
CA SER A 11 -14.81 -6.75 -12.25
C SER A 11 -15.03 -5.36 -11.67
N ILE A 12 -14.10 -4.88 -10.85
CA ILE A 12 -14.11 -3.49 -10.40
C ILE A 12 -13.66 -2.65 -11.61
N GLU A 13 -14.45 -1.66 -12.01
CA GLU A 13 -14.02 -0.71 -13.03
C GLU A 13 -12.86 0.14 -12.47
N LEU A 14 -11.85 0.46 -13.30
CA LEU A 14 -10.65 1.20 -12.89
C LEU A 14 -10.90 2.40 -11.94
N PRO A 15 -11.91 3.27 -12.17
CA PRO A 15 -12.23 4.35 -11.24
C PRO A 15 -12.67 3.89 -9.84
N ALA A 16 -13.42 2.80 -9.74
CA ALA A 16 -13.81 2.22 -8.46
C ALA A 16 -12.59 1.58 -7.75
N ALA A 17 -11.67 0.98 -8.52
CA ALA A 17 -10.42 0.45 -7.99
C ALA A 17 -9.54 1.56 -7.42
N ARG A 18 -9.48 2.71 -8.10
CA ARG A 18 -8.80 3.91 -7.61
C ARG A 18 -9.35 4.36 -6.25
N THR A 19 -10.67 4.49 -6.12
CA THR A 19 -11.31 4.86 -4.85
C THR A 19 -11.00 3.85 -3.74
N ALA A 20 -10.99 2.55 -4.05
CA ALA A 20 -10.63 1.50 -3.10
C ALA A 20 -9.15 1.60 -2.65
N VAL A 21 -8.23 1.86 -3.58
CA VAL A 21 -6.81 2.12 -3.27
C VAL A 21 -6.67 3.34 -2.36
N ASP A 22 -7.41 4.41 -2.61
CA ASP A 22 -7.36 5.63 -1.79
C ASP A 22 -7.86 5.38 -0.35
N GLU A 23 -8.97 4.66 -0.19
CA GLU A 23 -9.47 4.27 1.14
C GLU A 23 -8.44 3.44 1.93
N LEU A 24 -7.78 2.50 1.26
CA LEU A 24 -6.70 1.70 1.85
C LEU A 24 -5.51 2.57 2.26
N LEU A 25 -5.10 3.52 1.43
CA LEU A 25 -3.97 4.42 1.74
C LEU A 25 -4.30 5.45 2.82
N ASP A 26 -5.51 5.98 2.86
CA ASP A 26 -5.94 6.98 3.85
C ASP A 26 -6.10 6.35 5.24
N SER A 27 -6.27 5.03 5.31
CA SER A 27 -6.31 4.29 6.57
C SER A 27 -5.03 4.40 7.40
N GLY A 28 -3.86 4.58 6.75
CA GLY A 28 -2.57 4.69 7.41
C GLY A 28 -2.38 6.02 8.15
N PRO A 29 -2.38 7.17 7.45
CA PRO A 29 -2.27 8.48 8.08
C PRO A 29 -3.35 8.71 9.15
N ALA A 30 -4.59 8.27 8.90
CA ALA A 30 -5.69 8.41 9.85
C ALA A 30 -5.53 7.58 11.14
N ALA A 31 -4.64 6.58 11.15
CA ALA A 31 -4.38 5.75 12.31
C ALA A 31 -3.34 6.34 13.27
N LEU A 32 -2.47 7.23 12.77
CA LEU A 32 -1.30 7.69 13.53
C LEU A 32 -1.61 8.87 14.44
N SER A 33 -1.16 8.76 15.68
CA SER A 33 -1.16 9.81 16.69
C SER A 33 0.17 9.80 17.46
N PRO A 34 1.02 10.83 17.31
CA PRO A 34 0.81 12.04 16.50
C PRO A 34 0.77 11.78 14.97
N PRO A 35 0.19 12.68 14.17
CA PRO A 35 0.16 12.53 12.71
C PRO A 35 1.58 12.50 12.10
N GLY A 36 1.79 11.61 11.12
CA GLY A 36 3.00 11.59 10.29
C GLY A 36 2.88 12.45 9.03
N VAL A 37 4.01 12.81 8.43
CA VAL A 37 4.11 13.42 7.10
C VAL A 37 4.23 12.31 6.07
N TRP A 38 3.42 12.39 5.01
CA TRP A 38 3.35 11.36 3.97
C TRP A 38 3.47 11.96 2.58
N ALA A 39 3.93 11.16 1.62
CA ALA A 39 3.90 11.48 0.20
C ALA A 39 3.44 10.28 -0.64
N ASP A 40 2.77 10.57 -1.76
CA ASP A 40 2.15 9.59 -2.63
C ASP A 40 2.97 9.37 -3.89
N GLY A 41 3.27 8.11 -4.19
CA GLY A 41 3.68 7.71 -5.53
C GLY A 41 2.49 7.68 -6.50
N PRO A 42 2.76 7.42 -7.79
CA PRO A 42 1.72 7.29 -8.80
C PRO A 42 0.90 6.00 -8.59
N TYR A 43 -0.31 5.97 -9.17
CA TYR A 43 -0.99 4.68 -9.36
C TYR A 43 -0.27 3.88 -10.44
N VAL A 44 -0.10 2.59 -10.19
CA VAL A 44 0.53 1.66 -11.11
C VAL A 44 -0.43 0.51 -11.34
N GLN A 45 -0.73 0.22 -12.60
CA GLN A 45 -1.37 -1.04 -12.97
C GLN A 45 -0.28 -2.04 -13.31
N VAL A 46 -0.32 -3.19 -12.64
CA VAL A 46 0.63 -4.28 -12.84
C VAL A 46 -0.14 -5.45 -13.44
N GLU A 47 0.23 -5.81 -14.66
CA GLU A 47 -0.35 -6.99 -15.33
C GLU A 47 0.14 -8.27 -14.67
N HIS A 48 -0.77 -9.22 -14.56
CA HIS A 48 -0.45 -10.55 -14.09
C HIS A 48 0.04 -11.42 -15.24
N GLU A 49 0.96 -12.30 -14.91
CA GLU A 49 1.52 -13.28 -15.84
C GLU A 49 1.18 -14.69 -15.36
N HIS A 50 0.97 -15.59 -16.31
CA HIS A 50 0.94 -17.01 -16.02
C HIS A 50 2.28 -17.47 -15.42
N ALA A 51 2.22 -18.11 -14.25
CA ALA A 51 3.42 -18.51 -13.49
C ALA A 51 4.44 -19.34 -14.31
N TYR A 52 3.98 -20.15 -15.26
CA TYR A 52 4.85 -21.03 -16.05
C TYR A 52 5.28 -20.44 -17.39
N THR A 53 4.41 -19.72 -18.09
CA THR A 53 4.70 -19.20 -19.44
C THR A 53 5.25 -17.78 -19.42
N ARG A 54 5.05 -17.04 -18.33
CA ARG A 54 5.31 -15.59 -18.21
C ARG A 54 4.53 -14.75 -19.22
N GLU A 55 3.50 -15.32 -19.85
CA GLU A 55 2.62 -14.60 -20.75
C GLU A 55 1.54 -13.85 -19.94
N PRO A 56 1.10 -12.66 -20.37
CA PRO A 56 0.01 -11.94 -19.73
C PRO A 56 -1.25 -12.79 -19.66
N ASP A 57 -1.87 -12.88 -18.47
CA ASP A 57 -3.10 -13.66 -18.28
C ASP A 57 -4.39 -12.84 -18.53
N GLY A 58 -4.23 -11.58 -18.96
CA GLY A 58 -5.32 -10.64 -19.22
C GLY A 58 -5.88 -9.94 -17.98
N THR A 59 -5.36 -10.25 -16.79
CA THR A 59 -5.71 -9.60 -15.54
C THR A 59 -4.58 -8.73 -15.02
N ALA A 60 -4.92 -7.85 -14.09
CA ALA A 60 -4.00 -6.94 -13.45
C ALA A 60 -4.48 -6.60 -12.04
N HIS A 61 -3.61 -5.96 -11.28
CA HIS A 61 -3.98 -5.21 -10.10
C HIS A 61 -3.63 -3.73 -10.25
N LEU A 62 -4.38 -2.88 -9.57
CA LEU A 62 -4.02 -1.48 -9.36
C LEU A 62 -3.37 -1.37 -8.00
N GLU A 63 -2.20 -0.75 -7.94
CA GLU A 63 -1.52 -0.44 -6.69
C GLU A 63 -1.07 1.01 -6.62
N LYS A 64 -0.87 1.51 -5.41
CA LYS A 64 -0.23 2.79 -5.13
C LYS A 64 0.54 2.70 -3.83
N ARG A 65 1.68 3.38 -3.79
CA ARG A 65 2.54 3.46 -2.60
C ARG A 65 2.42 4.85 -1.98
N ARG A 66 2.37 4.89 -0.64
CA ARG A 66 2.45 6.10 0.18
C ARG A 66 3.63 5.94 1.14
N TYR A 67 4.53 6.90 1.13
CA TYR A 67 5.78 6.89 1.87
C TYR A 67 5.66 7.77 3.10
N LEU A 68 6.05 7.24 4.27
CA LEU A 68 6.14 8.01 5.50
C LEU A 68 7.45 8.80 5.48
N LEU A 69 7.35 10.12 5.43
CA LEU A 69 8.49 11.03 5.42
C LEU A 69 8.89 11.52 6.82
N THR A 70 8.10 11.16 7.85
CA THR A 70 8.48 11.35 9.26
C THR A 70 9.52 10.32 9.67
N ALA A 71 10.64 10.79 10.21
CA ALA A 71 11.70 9.95 10.73
C ALA A 71 11.25 9.23 12.00
N LEU A 72 11.47 7.92 12.03
CA LEU A 72 11.10 7.06 13.14
C LEU A 72 12.36 6.60 13.88
N ALA A 73 12.39 6.76 15.19
CA ALA A 73 13.36 6.04 16.02
C ALA A 73 12.98 4.55 16.07
N GLU A 74 13.96 3.65 15.98
CA GLU A 74 13.72 2.20 15.88
C GLU A 74 12.82 1.65 17.01
N HIS A 75 13.01 2.15 18.23
CA HIS A 75 12.20 1.74 19.39
C HIS A 75 10.73 2.19 19.31
N ARG A 76 10.36 3.02 18.32
CA ARG A 76 8.98 3.45 18.05
C ARG A 76 8.26 2.57 17.02
N TYR A 77 8.97 1.69 16.31
CA TYR A 77 8.35 0.81 15.32
C TYR A 77 7.19 -0.02 15.91
N PRO A 78 7.31 -0.63 17.11
CA PRO A 78 6.21 -1.40 17.68
C PRO A 78 4.96 -0.55 17.95
N GLU A 79 5.11 0.69 18.43
CA GLU A 79 3.97 1.57 18.69
C GLU A 79 3.27 1.97 17.39
N LEU A 80 4.04 2.33 16.36
CA LEU A 80 3.48 2.67 15.05
C LEU A 80 2.70 1.50 14.44
N LEU A 81 3.28 0.30 14.44
CA LEU A 81 2.63 -0.91 13.93
C LEU A 81 1.39 -1.26 14.75
N ALA A 82 1.43 -1.06 16.08
CA ALA A 82 0.27 -1.27 16.93
C ALA A 82 -0.87 -0.29 16.63
N GLN A 83 -0.58 0.99 16.35
CA GLN A 83 -1.58 1.98 15.95
C GLN A 83 -2.27 1.60 14.63
N LEU A 84 -1.48 1.24 13.61
CA LEU A 84 -2.02 0.75 12.33
C LEU A 84 -2.87 -0.51 12.51
N ALA A 85 -2.36 -1.51 13.22
CA ALA A 85 -3.07 -2.76 13.46
C ALA A 85 -4.39 -2.55 14.21
N ARG A 86 -4.42 -1.68 15.23
CA ARG A 86 -5.65 -1.32 15.95
C ARG A 86 -6.66 -0.65 15.01
N ALA A 87 -6.21 0.30 14.20
CA ALA A 87 -7.08 1.03 13.29
C ALA A 87 -7.67 0.15 12.17
N TRP A 88 -6.89 -0.79 11.64
CA TRP A 88 -7.36 -1.75 10.64
C TRP A 88 -8.32 -2.78 11.24
N ARG A 89 -8.03 -3.31 12.43
CA ARG A 89 -8.96 -4.21 13.14
C ARG A 89 -10.28 -3.52 13.50
N ALA A 90 -10.25 -2.25 13.88
CA ALA A 90 -11.46 -1.47 14.16
C ALA A 90 -12.37 -1.30 12.92
N ARG A 91 -11.79 -1.34 11.72
CA ARG A 91 -12.52 -1.37 10.43
C ARG A 91 -13.01 -2.78 10.04
N GLY A 92 -12.73 -3.79 10.86
CA GLY A 92 -13.10 -5.19 10.58
C GLY A 92 -12.16 -5.90 9.61
N TRP A 93 -10.98 -5.35 9.33
CA TRP A 93 -10.01 -5.96 8.41
C TRP A 93 -9.26 -7.09 9.09
N ALA A 94 -8.89 -8.12 8.32
CA ALA A 94 -8.07 -9.22 8.82
C ALA A 94 -6.60 -8.80 8.81
N VAL A 95 -5.99 -8.67 9.98
CA VAL A 95 -4.62 -8.17 10.13
C VAL A 95 -3.66 -9.32 10.45
N SER A 96 -2.55 -9.38 9.72
CA SER A 96 -1.42 -10.27 9.98
C SER A 96 -0.11 -9.48 10.06
N ALA A 97 0.87 -10.00 10.78
CA ALA A 97 2.18 -9.37 10.91
C ALA A 97 3.26 -10.42 10.68
N GLU A 98 4.38 -9.97 10.10
CA GLU A 98 5.62 -10.71 10.02
C GLU A 98 6.60 -10.05 10.98
N GLU A 99 6.90 -10.76 12.06
CA GLU A 99 7.78 -10.29 13.14
C GLU A 99 9.25 -10.46 12.74
N ASP A 100 9.66 -9.84 11.64
CA ASP A 100 11.07 -9.62 11.35
C ASP A 100 11.55 -8.43 12.22
N PRO A 101 12.53 -8.62 13.11
CA PRO A 101 12.98 -7.57 14.01
C PRO A 101 13.72 -6.42 13.29
N GLN A 102 14.18 -6.62 12.05
CA GLN A 102 14.89 -5.63 11.25
C GLN A 102 14.01 -4.99 10.17
N LEU A 103 13.08 -5.77 9.60
CA LEU A 103 12.23 -5.35 8.49
C LEU A 103 10.77 -5.73 8.75
N PRO A 104 10.14 -5.20 9.81
CA PRO A 104 8.80 -5.61 10.18
C PRO A 104 7.80 -5.27 9.07
N VAL A 105 6.87 -6.19 8.84
CA VAL A 105 5.79 -6.03 7.87
C VAL A 105 4.45 -6.27 8.55
N LEU A 106 3.51 -5.36 8.33
CA LEU A 106 2.12 -5.47 8.76
C LEU A 106 1.21 -5.49 7.54
N ARG A 107 0.32 -6.47 7.46
CA ARG A 107 -0.61 -6.67 6.35
C ARG A 107 -2.04 -6.64 6.85
N ALA A 108 -2.94 -6.12 6.03
CA ALA A 108 -4.37 -6.17 6.26
C ALA A 108 -5.12 -6.55 4.98
N GLU A 109 -6.06 -7.47 5.11
CA GLU A 109 -7.03 -7.80 4.08
C GLU A 109 -8.36 -7.12 4.40
N SER A 110 -8.86 -6.35 3.44
CA SER A 110 -10.16 -5.68 3.51
C SER A 110 -11.10 -6.23 2.44
N PRO A 111 -12.41 -5.90 2.50
CA PRO A 111 -13.33 -6.20 1.41
C PRO A 111 -13.00 -5.52 0.07
N TYR A 112 -12.10 -4.53 0.07
CA TYR A 112 -11.74 -3.73 -1.10
C TYR A 112 -10.43 -4.17 -1.77
N GLY A 113 -9.58 -4.90 -1.03
CA GLY A 113 -8.20 -5.18 -1.41
C GLY A 113 -7.29 -5.29 -0.19
N SER A 114 -5.98 -5.23 -0.42
CA SER A 114 -4.96 -5.40 0.63
C SER A 114 -4.20 -4.11 0.91
N ALA A 115 -3.81 -3.94 2.17
CA ALA A 115 -2.87 -2.91 2.61
C ALA A 115 -1.66 -3.58 3.27
N GLU A 116 -0.47 -3.09 2.97
CA GLU A 116 0.77 -3.59 3.55
C GLU A 116 1.66 -2.42 3.95
N PHE A 117 2.01 -2.35 5.23
CA PHE A 117 2.99 -1.40 5.74
C PHE A 117 4.30 -2.12 6.03
N ARG A 118 5.39 -1.62 5.44
CA ARG A 118 6.75 -2.11 5.67
C ARG A 118 7.63 -1.00 6.20
N ILE A 119 8.54 -1.37 7.11
CA ILE A 119 9.67 -0.52 7.48
C ILE A 119 10.91 -1.09 6.80
N GLY A 120 11.47 -0.34 5.87
CA GLY A 120 12.67 -0.71 5.12
C GLY A 120 13.96 -0.30 5.84
N LEU A 121 15.09 -0.64 5.21
CA LEU A 121 16.40 -0.15 5.61
C LEU A 121 16.42 1.39 5.65
N ALA A 122 17.21 1.94 6.59
CA ALA A 122 17.22 3.37 6.93
C ALA A 122 15.92 3.92 7.56
N GLY A 123 14.98 3.06 7.96
CA GLY A 123 13.74 3.45 8.64
C GLY A 123 12.64 3.97 7.71
N ASN A 124 12.74 3.69 6.41
CA ASN A 124 11.78 4.15 5.41
C ASN A 124 10.46 3.39 5.56
N GLY A 125 9.41 4.07 6.03
CA GLY A 125 8.06 3.51 6.10
C GLY A 125 7.35 3.58 4.76
N THR A 126 6.83 2.46 4.26
CA THR A 126 6.05 2.40 3.00
C THR A 126 4.73 1.70 3.24
N LEU A 127 3.63 2.37 2.92
CA LEU A 127 2.29 1.79 2.83
C LEU A 127 1.99 1.48 1.36
N LEU A 128 1.76 0.22 1.04
CA LEU A 128 1.29 -0.25 -0.25
C LEU A 128 -0.20 -0.59 -0.13
N ALA A 129 -1.01 -0.08 -1.03
CA ALA A 129 -2.40 -0.51 -1.22
C ALA A 129 -2.53 -1.19 -2.58
N ARG A 130 -3.27 -2.30 -2.64
CA ARG A 130 -3.50 -3.07 -3.86
C ARG A 130 -4.96 -3.50 -3.98
N VAL A 131 -5.49 -3.42 -5.20
CA VAL A 131 -6.80 -3.93 -5.62
C VAL A 131 -6.62 -4.84 -6.83
N ASP A 132 -6.88 -6.13 -6.64
CA ASP A 132 -6.72 -7.17 -7.66
C ASP A 132 -7.99 -7.37 -8.52
N GLY A 133 -7.87 -8.20 -9.57
CA GLY A 133 -9.02 -8.66 -10.37
C GLY A 133 -9.50 -7.67 -11.41
N LEU A 134 -8.62 -6.77 -11.87
CA LEU A 134 -8.91 -5.80 -12.91
C LEU A 134 -8.57 -6.38 -14.29
N PRO A 135 -9.26 -5.98 -15.36
CA PRO A 135 -8.78 -6.23 -16.71
C PRO A 135 -7.48 -5.47 -16.96
N ALA A 136 -6.49 -6.13 -17.56
CA ALA A 136 -5.27 -5.50 -18.02
C ALA A 136 -5.60 -4.47 -19.12
N THR A 137 -5.02 -3.27 -19.05
CA THR A 137 -5.23 -2.22 -20.06
C THR A 137 -4.08 -2.05 -21.03
N GLY A 138 -2.93 -2.68 -20.78
CA GLY A 138 -1.68 -2.38 -21.49
C GLY A 138 -1.00 -1.08 -21.06
N ASP A 139 -1.60 -0.30 -20.16
CA ASP A 139 -1.03 0.95 -19.62
C ASP A 139 -0.63 0.76 -18.15
N SER A 140 0.66 0.94 -17.84
CA SER A 140 1.16 0.88 -16.48
C SER A 140 0.72 2.06 -15.61
N TYR A 141 0.34 3.20 -16.20
CA TYR A 141 -0.04 4.42 -15.48
C TYR A 141 -1.41 4.94 -15.96
N PRO A 142 -2.50 4.18 -15.74
CA PRO A 142 -3.83 4.50 -16.27
C PRO A 142 -4.44 5.82 -15.74
N PHE A 143 -3.81 6.44 -14.74
CA PHE A 143 -4.20 7.73 -14.17
C PHE A 143 -3.10 8.81 -14.27
N GLY A 144 -2.08 8.58 -15.10
CA GLY A 144 -0.88 9.42 -15.17
C GLY A 144 0.17 9.07 -14.11
N GLY A 145 1.38 9.57 -14.33
CA GLY A 145 2.56 9.30 -13.50
C GLY A 145 2.82 10.31 -12.38
N ASP A 146 1.82 11.11 -12.00
CA ASP A 146 1.99 12.16 -11.01
C ASP A 146 2.33 11.59 -9.62
N SER A 147 3.29 12.22 -8.96
CA SER A 147 3.81 11.84 -7.65
C SER A 147 4.00 13.08 -6.79
N THR A 148 3.71 12.97 -5.49
CA THR A 148 4.05 14.00 -4.50
C THR A 148 5.31 13.65 -3.72
N VAL A 149 5.96 12.52 -4.04
CA VAL A 149 7.26 12.17 -3.46
C VAL A 149 8.31 13.20 -3.90
N PRO A 150 9.08 13.78 -2.96
CA PRO A 150 10.18 14.67 -3.30
C PRO A 150 11.16 14.01 -4.27
N LEU A 151 11.80 14.80 -5.12
CA LEU A 151 12.89 14.33 -5.97
C LEU A 151 14.23 14.61 -5.30
N GLY A 152 15.13 13.64 -5.37
CA GLY A 152 16.52 13.78 -4.98
C GLY A 152 17.33 14.57 -6.01
N PRO A 153 18.61 14.86 -5.72
CA PRO A 153 19.50 15.58 -6.63
C PRO A 153 19.72 14.90 -7.99
N ASP A 154 19.50 13.58 -8.06
CA ASP A 154 19.59 12.74 -9.27
C ASP A 154 18.26 12.63 -10.04
N GLY A 155 17.20 13.28 -9.55
CA GLY A 155 15.85 13.19 -10.11
C GLY A 155 15.11 11.91 -9.75
N ALA A 156 15.68 11.03 -8.91
CA ALA A 156 14.98 9.86 -8.39
C ALA A 156 14.02 10.26 -7.26
N MET A 157 12.99 9.44 -7.02
CA MET A 157 12.12 9.62 -5.85
C MET A 157 12.93 9.50 -4.55
N ASP A 158 12.89 10.55 -3.74
CA ASP A 158 13.54 10.62 -2.44
C ASP A 158 12.54 10.27 -1.34
N THR A 159 12.55 8.99 -0.96
CA THR A 159 11.66 8.43 0.06
C THR A 159 12.30 8.42 1.45
N VAL A 160 13.48 9.03 1.61
CA VAL A 160 14.19 9.07 2.89
C VAL A 160 13.43 9.98 3.86
N PRO A 161 13.05 9.48 5.05
CA PRO A 161 12.32 10.28 6.02
C PRO A 161 13.27 11.30 6.67
N ARG A 162 12.98 12.59 6.49
CA ARG A 162 13.76 13.71 7.04
C ARG A 162 12.95 14.64 7.94
N HIS A 163 11.64 14.43 8.05
CA HIS A 163 10.79 15.22 8.93
C HIS A 163 10.91 14.69 10.35
N HIS A 164 11.46 15.50 11.25
CA HIS A 164 11.55 15.14 12.66
C HIS A 164 10.28 15.52 13.42
N ASP A 165 9.79 14.59 14.23
CA ASP A 165 8.68 14.79 15.15
C ASP A 165 9.14 14.50 16.59
N PRO A 166 8.71 15.29 17.61
CA PRO A 166 9.15 15.13 18.99
C PRO A 166 8.71 13.83 19.68
N PHE A 167 7.80 13.05 19.09
CA PHE A 167 7.40 11.75 19.60
C PHE A 167 8.00 10.63 18.75
N TRP A 168 7.90 10.72 17.43
CA TRP A 168 8.32 9.65 16.52
C TRP A 168 9.83 9.55 16.35
N SER A 169 10.54 10.68 16.38
CA SER A 169 11.97 10.73 16.03
C SER A 169 12.92 10.62 17.22
N VAL A 170 12.41 10.48 18.44
CA VAL A 170 13.19 10.49 19.69
C VAL A 170 12.96 9.28 20.57
#